data_AF-A0A7J9AGC0-F1
#
_entry.id   AF-A0A7J9AGC0-F1
#
_cell.length_a   1.000
_cell.length_b   1.000
_cell.length_c   1.000
_cell.angle_alpha   90.00
_cell.angle_beta   90.00
_cell.angle_gamma   90.00
#
_symmetry.space_group_name_H-M   'P 1'
#
loop_
_entity.id
_entity.type
_entity.pdbx_description
1 polymer ?
#
loop_
_entity_poly.entity_id
_entity_poly.type
_entity_poly.pdbx_seq_one_letter_code
_entity_poly.pdbx_strand_id
1 'polypeptide(L)'
;IYKKISELSTLFLGEILFIIFSSTDKPYSFGHPSVESVAKQFSNVSQPLNETTDAPVETYRKVRINLLVQDFKKAQGQLDAIKEKK
;
A
#
# COMPACT_ATOMS: atom_id res chain seq x y z
N ILE A 1 9.35 -17.93 6.87
CA ILE A 1 9.24 -16.96 5.74
C ILE A 1 7.95 -16.14 5.81
N TYR A 2 6.77 -16.76 6.03
CA TYR A 2 5.48 -16.06 6.13
C TYR A 2 5.42 -14.90 7.12
N LYS A 3 5.97 -15.07 8.32
CA LYS A 3 6.03 -13.99 9.31
C LYS A 3 6.77 -12.76 8.78
N LYS A 4 7.95 -12.96 8.19
CA LYS A 4 8.74 -11.88 7.58
C LYS A 4 8.02 -11.23 6.39
N ILE A 5 7.33 -12.04 5.59
CA ILE A 5 6.53 -11.57 4.46
C ILE A 5 5.34 -10.71 4.94
N SER A 6 4.66 -11.12 6.02
CA SER A 6 3.56 -10.36 6.62
C SER A 6 4.05 -9.04 7.23
N GLU A 7 5.20 -9.06 7.91
CA GLU A 7 5.87 -7.85 8.40
C GLU A 7 6.23 -6.90 7.25
N LEU A 8 6.79 -7.43 6.16
CA LEU A 8 7.11 -6.66 4.94
C LEU A 8 5.85 -6.06 4.30
N SER A 9 4.77 -6.85 4.20
CA SER A 9 3.48 -6.39 3.69
C SER A 9 2.89 -5.26 4.50
N THR A 10 3.08 -5.29 5.81
CA THR A 10 2.61 -4.24 6.71
C THR A 10 3.46 -2.97 6.55
N LEU A 11 4.77 -3.11 6.34
CA LEU A 11 5.70 -1.98 6.22
C LEU A 11 5.55 -1.21 4.91
N PHE A 12 5.35 -1.90 3.80
CA PHE A 12 5.28 -1.28 2.48
C PHE A 12 3.87 -0.80 2.10
N LEU A 13 2.86 -1.10 2.92
CA LEU A 13 1.45 -0.70 2.73
C LEU A 13 0.94 -0.94 1.29
N GLY A 14 1.51 -1.93 0.61
CA GLY A 14 1.35 -2.17 -0.82
C GLY A 14 0.86 -3.58 -1.09
N GLU A 15 0.49 -3.83 -2.34
CA GLU A 15 0.02 -5.14 -2.79
C GLU A 15 1.20 -6.06 -3.06
N ILE A 16 1.17 -7.26 -2.47
CA ILE A 16 2.29 -8.21 -2.56
C ILE A 16 1.76 -9.62 -2.83
N LEU A 17 2.46 -10.35 -3.70
CA LEU A 17 2.24 -11.78 -3.97
C LEU A 17 3.56 -12.55 -3.85
N PHE A 18 3.57 -13.58 -3.00
CA PHE A 18 4.68 -14.52 -2.87
C PHE A 18 4.19 -15.93 -3.21
N ILE A 19 4.91 -16.63 -4.10
CA ILE A 19 4.64 -18.02 -4.50
C ILE A 19 5.92 -18.82 -4.29
N ILE A 20 5.83 -19.94 -3.56
CA ILE A 20 6.93 -20.84 -3.25
C ILE A 20 6.58 -22.22 -3.77
N PHE A 21 7.43 -22.77 -4.64
CA PHE A 21 7.30 -24.15 -5.10
C PHE A 21 8.16 -25.05 -4.21
N SER A 22 7.53 -26.03 -3.56
CA SER A 22 8.29 -27.09 -2.87
C SER A 22 8.77 -28.13 -3.86
N SER A 23 9.75 -28.95 -3.44
CA SER A 23 10.17 -30.15 -4.16
C SER A 23 9.09 -31.23 -4.27
N THR A 24 7.93 -31.03 -3.65
CA THR A 24 6.76 -31.91 -3.71
C THR A 24 5.71 -31.41 -4.70
N ASP A 25 6.09 -30.50 -5.61
CA ASP A 25 5.24 -29.87 -6.63
C ASP A 25 3.97 -29.20 -6.08
N LYS A 26 3.96 -28.89 -4.78
CA LYS A 26 2.84 -28.20 -4.14
C LYS A 26 3.19 -26.73 -3.97
N PRO A 27 2.48 -25.81 -4.66
CA PRO A 27 2.72 -24.40 -4.47
C PRO A 27 2.17 -23.95 -3.11
N TYR A 28 2.91 -23.05 -2.49
CA TYR A 28 2.45 -22.30 -1.33
C TYR A 28 2.43 -20.82 -1.67
N SER A 29 1.30 -20.16 -1.41
CA SER A 29 1.10 -18.75 -1.76
C SER A 29 0.77 -17.90 -0.55
N PHE A 30 1.23 -16.66 -0.57
CA PHE A 30 0.79 -15.59 0.33
C PHE A 30 0.51 -14.34 -0.51
N GLY A 31 -0.56 -13.62 -0.20
CA GLY A 31 -0.85 -12.36 -0.88
C GLY A 31 -1.59 -11.39 0.04
N HIS A 32 -1.29 -10.10 -0.12
CA HIS A 32 -1.97 -9.01 0.55
C HIS A 32 -2.52 -8.03 -0.50
N PRO A 33 -3.82 -7.64 -0.45
CA PRO A 33 -4.81 -8.05 0.55
C PRO A 33 -5.27 -9.51 0.43
N SER A 34 -5.17 -10.13 -0.75
CA SER A 34 -5.37 -11.57 -0.96
C SER A 34 -4.61 -12.02 -2.21
N VAL A 35 -4.31 -13.33 -2.31
CA VAL A 35 -3.65 -13.92 -3.50
C VAL A 35 -4.46 -13.66 -4.78
N GLU A 36 -5.78 -13.84 -4.72
CA GLU A 36 -6.69 -13.65 -5.85
C GLU A 36 -6.70 -12.19 -6.33
N SER A 37 -6.79 -11.24 -5.40
CA SER A 37 -6.83 -9.80 -5.71
C SER A 37 -5.60 -9.36 -6.48
N VAL A 38 -4.42 -9.80 -6.01
CA VAL A 38 -3.15 -9.46 -6.63
C VAL A 38 -2.97 -10.21 -7.95
N ALA A 39 -3.30 -11.50 -8.02
CA ALA A 39 -3.19 -12.30 -9.24
C ALA A 39 -4.06 -11.77 -10.40
N LYS A 40 -5.26 -11.25 -10.09
CA LYS A 40 -6.15 -10.65 -11.09
C LYS A 40 -5.50 -9.48 -11.85
N GLN A 41 -4.61 -8.73 -11.18
CA GLN A 41 -3.89 -7.64 -11.82
C GLN A 41 -2.86 -8.13 -12.84
N PHE A 42 -2.21 -9.26 -12.55
CA PHE A 42 -1.24 -9.88 -13.47
C PHE A 42 -1.90 -10.60 -14.65
N SER A 43 -3.15 -11.04 -14.52
CA SER A 43 -3.89 -11.65 -15.63
C SER A 43 -4.36 -10.63 -16.66
N ASN A 44 -4.49 -9.35 -16.29
CA ASN A 44 -4.97 -8.28 -17.16
C ASN A 44 -3.82 -7.49 -17.80
N VAL A 45 -2.82 -8.18 -18.37
CA VAL A 45 -1.61 -7.57 -18.99
C VAL A 45 -1.93 -6.53 -20.08
N SER A 46 -3.14 -6.59 -20.67
CA SER A 46 -3.60 -5.66 -21.72
C SER A 46 -4.34 -4.43 -21.21
N GLN A 47 -4.68 -4.35 -19.91
CA GLN A 47 -5.12 -3.09 -19.34
C GLN A 47 -3.87 -2.37 -18.83
N PRO A 48 -3.65 -1.08 -19.19
CA PRO A 48 -2.79 -0.26 -18.35
C PRO A 48 -3.25 -0.46 -16.90
N LEU A 49 -2.35 -0.24 -15.93
CA LEU A 49 -2.77 -0.01 -14.55
C LEU A 49 -3.65 1.25 -14.54
N ASN A 50 -4.86 1.15 -15.11
CA ASN A 50 -6.01 1.88 -14.70
C ASN A 50 -6.17 1.37 -13.28
N GLU A 51 -5.54 2.11 -12.36
CA GLU A 51 -6.25 2.63 -11.22
C GLU A 51 -7.74 2.66 -11.58
N THR A 52 -8.43 1.54 -11.36
CA THR A 52 -9.87 1.44 -11.49
C THR A 52 -10.42 2.06 -10.22
N THR A 53 -9.95 3.27 -9.97
CA THR A 53 -10.43 4.19 -8.99
C THR A 53 -11.30 5.06 -9.84
N ASP A 54 -12.62 4.80 -9.80
CA ASP A 54 -13.63 5.69 -10.34
C ASP A 54 -13.17 7.13 -10.08
N ALA A 55 -13.14 8.00 -11.09
CA ALA A 55 -12.57 9.35 -10.98
C ALA A 55 -13.01 10.13 -9.72
N PRO A 56 -14.24 9.93 -9.18
CA PRO A 56 -14.63 10.43 -7.86
C PRO A 56 -13.75 9.90 -6.71
N VAL A 57 -13.53 8.59 -6.62
CA VAL A 57 -12.75 7.94 -5.54
C VAL A 57 -11.30 8.44 -5.52
N GLU A 58 -10.70 8.71 -6.68
CA GLU A 58 -9.33 9.21 -6.76
C GLU A 58 -9.25 10.67 -6.32
N THR A 59 -10.26 11.47 -6.68
CA THR A 59 -10.41 12.84 -6.20
C THR A 59 -10.54 12.86 -4.67
N TYR A 60 -11.39 11.99 -4.10
CA TYR A 60 -11.54 11.88 -2.64
C TYR A 60 -10.23 11.47 -1.95
N ARG A 61 -9.46 10.53 -2.52
CA ARG A 61 -8.14 10.14 -2.01
C ARG A 61 -7.17 11.33 -2.01
N LYS A 62 -7.05 12.05 -3.12
CA LYS A 62 -6.18 13.23 -3.24
C LYS A 62 -6.55 14.32 -2.23
N VAL A 63 -7.84 14.61 -2.06
CA VAL A 63 -8.33 15.59 -1.07
C VAL A 63 -7.95 15.16 0.35
N ARG A 64 -8.18 13.88 0.70
CA ARG A 64 -7.81 13.33 2.01
C ARG A 64 -6.31 13.39 2.29
N ILE A 65 -5.50 13.04 1.29
CA ILE A 65 -4.03 13.11 1.38
C ILE A 65 -3.58 14.56 1.60
N ASN A 66 -4.10 15.50 0.82
CA ASN A 66 -3.74 16.91 0.93
C ASN A 66 -4.11 17.49 2.30
N LEU A 67 -5.27 17.13 2.85
CA LEU A 67 -5.68 17.56 4.19
C LEU A 67 -4.72 17.03 5.26
N LEU A 68 -4.38 15.73 5.20
CA LEU A 68 -3.43 15.13 6.13
C LEU A 68 -2.05 15.78 6.07
N VAL A 69 -1.58 16.10 4.86
CA VAL A 69 -0.31 16.81 4.64
C VAL A 69 -0.35 18.22 5.26
N GLN A 70 -1.48 18.93 5.16
CA GLN A 70 -1.63 20.24 5.78
C GLN A 70 -1.63 20.15 7.32
N ASP A 71 -2.36 19.19 7.88
CA ASP A 71 -2.39 18.98 9.34
C ASP A 71 -1.00 18.63 9.87
N PHE A 72 -0.26 17.78 9.16
CA PHE A 72 1.11 17.44 9.51
C PHE A 72 2.04 18.66 9.48
N LYS A 73 1.99 19.47 8.42
CA LYS A 73 2.78 20.71 8.33
C LYS A 73 2.45 21.68 9.46
N LYS A 74 1.17 21.81 9.82
CA LYS A 74 0.74 22.66 10.94
C LYS A 74 1.30 22.16 12.27
N ALA A 75 1.22 20.85 12.53
CA ALA A 75 1.77 20.24 13.74
C ALA A 75 3.29 20.39 13.82
N GLN A 76 4.01 20.23 12.70
CA GLN A 76 5.45 20.48 12.64
C GLN A 76 5.79 21.95 12.96
N GLY A 77 5.10 22.91 12.33
CA GLY A 77 5.34 24.33 12.60
C GLY A 77 5.09 24.71 14.07
N GLN A 78 4.09 24.11 14.72
CA GLN A 78 3.86 24.29 16.16
C GLN A 78 5.01 23.74 16.99
N LEU A 79 5.52 22.56 16.64
CA LEU A 79 6.66 21.94 17.35
C LEU A 79 7.93 22.81 17.21
N ASP A 80 8.20 23.34 16.03
CA ASP A 80 9.37 24.18 15.78
C ASP A 80 9.25 25.52 16.52
N ALA A 81 8.08 26.15 16.53
CA ALA A 81 7.83 27.38 17.28
C ALA A 81 7.93 27.19 18.81
N ILE A 82 7.64 25.98 19.33
CA ILE A 82 7.82 25.65 20.75
C ILE A 82 9.32 25.46 21.05
N LYS A 83 10.09 24.87 20.13
CA LYS A 83 11.54 24.68 20.30
C LYS A 83 12.31 25.99 20.25
N GLU A 84 11.93 26.95 19.41
CA GLU A 84 12.57 28.27 19.34
C GLU A 84 12.28 29.17 20.55
N LYS A 85 11.21 28.88 21.30
CA LYS A 85 10.84 29.62 22.52
C LYS A 85 11.49 29.07 23.79
N LYS A 86 12.36 28.07 23.69
CA LYS A 86 13.05 27.43 24.81
C LYS A 86 14.56 27.62 24.67
#